data_AF-A0A2G2WVR3-F1
#
_entry.id   AF-A0A2G2WVR3-F1
#
_cell.length_a   1.000
_cell.length_b   1.000
_cell.length_c   1.000
_cell.angle_alpha   90.00
_cell.angle_beta   90.00
_cell.angle_gamma   90.00
#
_symmetry.space_group_name_H-M   'P 1'
#
loop_
_entity.id
_entity.type
_entity.pdbx_description
1 polymer ?
#
loop_
_entity_poly.entity_id
_entity_poly.type
_entity_poly.pdbx_seq_one_letter_code
_entity_poly.pdbx_strand_id
1 'polypeptide(L)'
;MWFKHQIVDEKILFKLPINWYNDKFKGFAICCVTLMGAGVCRADAMLSEKYDYTFIKAKLLCSDHLKDLRVIEKECKVGTASRTYGWCVCFAYIPLYSSLQVSGTYGGDINRYSLFEASIHGCIARQWGVHLIYEDE
;
A
#
# COMPACT_ATOMS: atom_id res chain seq x y z
N MET A 1 -10.02 -1.95 -17.65
CA MET A 1 -9.39 -0.82 -16.93
C MET A 1 -8.85 -1.36 -15.61
N TRP A 2 -7.53 -1.28 -15.38
CA TRP A 2 -6.83 -1.95 -14.26
C TRP A 2 -7.11 -1.32 -12.88
N PHE A 3 -7.54 -0.06 -12.84
CA PHE A 3 -7.85 0.67 -11.60
C PHE A 3 -9.36 0.87 -11.45
N LYS A 4 -9.94 0.29 -10.39
CA LYS A 4 -11.40 0.30 -10.15
C LYS A 4 -11.88 1.34 -9.11
N HIS A 5 -10.99 2.04 -8.41
CA HIS A 5 -11.37 2.91 -7.27
C HIS A 5 -10.74 4.31 -7.36
N GLN A 6 -11.48 5.29 -7.88
CA GLN A 6 -11.05 6.70 -7.87
C GLN A 6 -11.52 7.39 -6.59
N ILE A 7 -10.67 7.40 -5.56
CA ILE A 7 -10.91 8.13 -4.31
C ILE A 7 -9.81 9.19 -4.18
N VAL A 8 -10.21 10.42 -3.85
CA VAL A 8 -9.30 11.51 -3.46
C VAL A 8 -9.20 11.49 -1.94
N ASP A 9 -8.20 10.80 -1.40
CA ASP A 9 -7.98 10.67 0.03
C ASP A 9 -6.52 10.23 0.29
N GLU A 10 -6.05 10.39 1.52
CA GLU A 10 -4.74 9.91 1.98
C GLU A 10 -4.67 8.39 2.04
N LYS A 11 -5.84 7.72 2.06
CA LYS A 11 -5.95 6.26 2.15
C LYS A 11 -7.12 5.68 1.36
N ILE A 12 -7.00 4.40 1.03
CA ILE A 12 -8.08 3.59 0.47
C ILE A 12 -8.28 2.35 1.33
N LEU A 13 -9.55 2.02 1.57
CA LEU A 13 -9.97 0.76 2.17
C LEU A 13 -10.62 -0.10 1.09
N PHE A 14 -10.11 -1.32 0.93
CA PHE A 14 -10.59 -2.31 -0.01
C PHE A 14 -11.07 -3.55 0.75
N LYS A 15 -12.34 -3.90 0.56
CA LYS A 15 -12.89 -5.14 1.13
C LYS A 15 -12.45 -6.32 0.26
N LEU A 16 -11.76 -7.26 0.87
CA LEU A 16 -11.26 -8.44 0.18
C LEU A 16 -12.42 -9.41 -0.09
N PRO A 17 -12.40 -10.13 -1.23
CA PRO A 17 -13.33 -11.22 -1.48
C PRO A 17 -13.26 -12.29 -0.39
N ILE A 18 -14.35 -13.05 -0.21
CA ILE A 18 -14.33 -14.24 0.63
C ILE A 18 -13.35 -15.24 -0.01
N ASN A 19 -12.50 -15.87 0.81
CA ASN A 19 -11.48 -16.83 0.36
C ASN A 19 -10.52 -16.26 -0.70
N TRP A 20 -10.16 -14.98 -0.59
CA TRP A 20 -9.23 -14.32 -1.51
C TRP A 20 -7.84 -14.96 -1.51
N TYR A 21 -7.39 -15.52 -0.39
CA TYR A 21 -6.08 -16.13 -0.28
C TYR A 21 -6.12 -17.62 -0.65
N ASN A 22 -5.24 -18.01 -1.57
CA ASN A 22 -4.99 -19.37 -2.00
C ASN A 22 -3.50 -19.55 -2.35
N ASP A 23 -3.11 -20.76 -2.72
CA ASP A 23 -1.75 -21.15 -3.13
C ASP A 23 -1.20 -20.38 -4.34
N LYS A 24 -2.09 -19.85 -5.18
CA LYS A 24 -1.74 -19.07 -6.36
C LYS A 24 -1.53 -17.60 -6.06
N PHE A 25 -1.94 -17.10 -4.89
CA PHE A 25 -1.80 -15.70 -4.52
C PHE A 25 -0.33 -15.30 -4.39
N LYS A 26 0.09 -14.25 -5.10
CA LYS A 26 1.48 -13.75 -5.10
C LYS A 26 1.66 -12.48 -4.27
N GLY A 27 0.68 -11.57 -4.29
CA GLY A 27 0.78 -10.32 -3.55
C GLY A 27 -0.24 -9.27 -3.96
N PHE A 28 -0.07 -8.08 -3.40
CA PHE A 28 -0.90 -6.91 -3.72
C PHE A 28 -0.11 -5.95 -4.62
N ALA A 29 -0.75 -5.47 -5.68
CA ALA A 29 -0.27 -4.34 -6.47
C ALA A 29 -1.04 -3.08 -6.06
N ILE A 30 -0.32 -2.06 -5.63
CA ILE A 30 -0.86 -0.76 -5.25
C ILE A 30 -0.36 0.28 -6.24
N CYS A 31 -1.27 1.14 -6.68
CA CYS A 31 -0.97 2.32 -7.48
C CYS A 31 -1.65 3.54 -6.86
N CYS A 32 -0.99 4.68 -6.84
CA CYS A 32 -1.64 5.94 -6.52
C CYS A 32 -1.04 7.11 -7.31
N VAL A 33 -1.84 8.16 -7.50
CA VAL A 33 -1.40 9.38 -8.17
C VAL A 33 -1.34 10.49 -7.14
N THR A 34 -0.14 11.05 -6.92
CA THR A 34 0.08 12.12 -5.94
C THR A 34 1.03 13.19 -6.48
N LEU A 35 1.09 14.34 -5.83
CA LEU A 35 2.02 15.41 -6.18
C LEU A 35 3.36 15.15 -5.51
N MET A 36 4.43 15.10 -6.31
CA MET A 36 5.82 14.96 -5.86
C MET A 36 6.75 15.76 -6.79
N GLY A 37 7.99 15.99 -6.36
CA GLY A 37 9.02 16.65 -7.16
C GLY A 37 9.20 18.12 -6.80
N ALA A 38 10.33 18.70 -7.24
CA ALA A 38 10.84 20.04 -6.86
C ALA A 38 11.43 20.19 -5.46
N GLY A 39 11.73 19.09 -4.75
CA GLY A 39 12.41 19.19 -3.45
C GLY A 39 11.50 19.87 -2.44
N VAL A 40 10.21 19.51 -2.43
CA VAL A 40 9.23 20.13 -1.54
C VAL A 40 9.69 19.92 -0.11
N CYS A 41 10.27 20.98 0.46
CA CYS A 41 10.72 21.06 1.83
C CYS A 41 9.58 20.64 2.76
N ARG A 42 9.56 19.37 3.14
CA ARG A 42 8.87 18.99 4.37
C ARG A 42 9.70 19.54 5.50
N ALA A 43 9.06 20.26 6.42
CA ALA A 43 9.75 20.95 7.52
C ALA A 43 10.52 19.99 8.45
N ASP A 44 10.28 18.68 8.35
CA ASP A 44 10.91 17.59 9.10
C ASP A 44 12.00 16.83 8.33
N ALA A 45 12.16 17.07 7.01
CA ALA A 45 13.07 16.30 6.16
C ALA A 45 14.50 16.86 6.23
N MET A 46 15.24 16.43 7.25
CA MET A 46 16.67 16.72 7.43
C MET A 46 17.59 16.01 6.41
N LEU A 47 17.08 15.57 5.25
CA LEU A 47 17.83 14.73 4.30
C LEU A 47 17.61 15.12 2.83
N SER A 48 18.70 15.58 2.22
CA SER A 48 19.01 15.70 0.78
C SER A 48 18.05 16.58 -0.04
N GLU A 49 18.47 17.82 -0.28
CA GLU A 49 17.91 18.87 -1.17
C GLU A 49 17.64 18.45 -2.64
N LYS A 50 17.74 17.16 -2.98
CA LYS A 50 17.84 16.66 -4.36
C LYS A 50 16.73 15.70 -4.80
N TYR A 51 16.00 15.06 -3.88
CA TYR A 51 15.02 14.01 -4.21
C TYR A 51 13.82 14.02 -3.26
N ASP A 52 12.61 14.10 -3.83
CA ASP A 52 11.39 13.93 -3.06
C ASP A 52 11.04 12.46 -2.91
N TYR A 53 10.60 12.10 -1.71
CA TYR A 53 10.08 10.77 -1.43
C TYR A 53 8.88 10.83 -0.49
N THR A 54 8.11 9.75 -0.51
CA THR A 54 7.02 9.49 0.40
C THR A 54 6.97 8.00 0.72
N PHE A 55 6.06 7.60 1.59
CA PHE A 55 5.88 6.22 2.01
C PHE A 55 4.48 5.76 1.65
N ILE A 56 4.40 4.61 0.99
CA ILE A 56 3.16 3.86 0.84
C ILE A 56 3.13 2.82 1.96
N LYS A 57 2.09 2.87 2.79
CA LYS A 57 1.86 1.90 3.85
C LYS A 57 0.67 1.03 3.49
N ALA A 58 0.85 -0.28 3.53
CA ALA A 58 -0.21 -1.25 3.34
C ALA A 58 -0.46 -1.99 4.65
N LYS A 59 -1.74 -2.21 4.96
CA LYS A 59 -2.19 -2.95 6.13
C LYS A 59 -3.25 -3.95 5.73
N LEU A 60 -3.16 -5.13 6.30
CA LEU A 60 -4.15 -6.17 6.20
C LEU A 60 -4.79 -6.32 7.58
N LEU A 61 -6.10 -6.06 7.66
CA LEU A 61 -6.84 -6.01 8.93
C LEU A 61 -7.73 -7.26 9.08
N CYS A 62 -7.59 -7.91 10.24
CA CYS A 62 -8.44 -9.04 10.62
C CYS A 62 -9.84 -8.55 11.06
N SER A 63 -10.90 -9.22 10.61
CA SER A 63 -12.28 -8.89 11.01
C SER A 63 -12.71 -9.47 12.36
N ASP A 64 -11.91 -10.32 13.01
CA ASP A 64 -12.32 -10.95 14.26
C ASP A 64 -12.44 -9.92 15.40
N HIS A 65 -13.63 -9.80 15.99
CA HIS A 65 -14.02 -8.85 17.05
C HIS A 65 -13.36 -9.08 18.43
N LEU A 66 -12.26 -9.83 18.53
CA LEU A 66 -11.67 -10.24 19.80
C LEU A 66 -10.41 -9.44 20.12
N LYS A 67 -10.62 -8.24 20.69
CA LYS A 67 -9.76 -7.40 21.55
C LYS A 67 -8.31 -7.07 21.13
N ASP A 68 -7.68 -7.83 20.25
CA ASP A 68 -6.37 -7.55 19.65
C ASP A 68 -6.52 -7.57 18.13
N LEU A 69 -6.62 -6.38 17.54
CA LEU A 69 -6.59 -6.20 16.08
C LEU A 69 -5.24 -6.71 15.55
N ARG A 70 -5.23 -7.95 15.06
CA ARG A 70 -4.08 -8.47 14.33
C ARG A 70 -4.01 -7.73 13.00
N VAL A 71 -2.92 -6.98 12.82
CA VAL A 71 -2.63 -6.20 11.62
C VAL A 71 -1.31 -6.67 11.06
N ILE A 72 -1.31 -7.06 9.79
CA ILE A 72 -0.06 -7.27 9.04
C ILE A 72 0.20 -5.98 8.29
N GLU A 73 1.36 -5.36 8.50
CA GLU A 73 1.72 -4.11 7.85
C GLU A 73 3.03 -4.19 7.09
N LYS A 74 3.10 -3.44 6.00
CA LYS A 74 4.31 -3.24 5.21
C LYS A 74 4.38 -1.80 4.75
N GLU A 75 5.56 -1.21 4.84
CA GLU A 75 5.82 0.14 4.35
C GLU A 75 6.86 0.11 3.23
N CYS A 76 6.62 0.91 2.20
CA CYS A 76 7.48 1.05 1.03
C CYS A 76 7.84 2.52 0.83
N LYS A 77 9.12 2.82 0.71
CA LYS A 77 9.61 4.15 0.32
C LYS A 77 9.51 4.29 -1.20
N VAL A 78 8.80 5.31 -1.68
CA VAL A 78 8.71 5.67 -3.11
C VAL A 78 9.28 7.07 -3.29
N GLY A 79 10.08 7.27 -4.34
CA GLY A 79 10.75 8.54 -4.58
C GLY A 79 10.77 8.92 -6.05
N THR A 80 10.98 10.20 -6.31
CA THR A 80 11.12 10.76 -7.65
C THR A 80 12.41 11.55 -7.78
N ALA A 81 13.03 11.45 -8.95
CA ALA A 81 14.14 12.30 -9.37
C ALA A 81 13.67 13.59 -10.07
N SER A 82 12.35 13.80 -10.15
CA SER A 82 11.79 14.98 -10.79
C SER A 82 12.19 16.25 -10.04
N ARG A 83 12.84 17.15 -10.77
CA ARG A 83 13.15 18.51 -10.30
C ARG A 83 11.97 19.48 -10.47
N THR A 84 10.88 19.02 -11.07
CA THR A 84 9.65 19.79 -11.26
C THR A 84 8.54 19.22 -10.41
N TYR A 85 7.78 20.09 -9.77
CA TYR A 85 6.58 19.72 -9.01
C TYR A 85 5.49 19.26 -9.97
N GLY A 86 4.99 18.05 -9.80
CA GLY A 86 3.99 17.51 -10.71
C GLY A 86 3.34 16.22 -10.24
N TRP A 87 2.35 15.79 -11.01
CA TRP A 87 1.65 14.52 -10.76
C TRP A 87 2.57 13.35 -11.06
N CYS A 88 2.81 12.53 -10.06
CA CYS A 88 3.57 11.30 -10.15
C CYS A 88 2.66 10.11 -9.88
N VAL A 89 2.87 9.04 -10.66
CA VAL A 89 2.26 7.73 -10.40
C VAL A 89 3.23 6.95 -9.52
N CYS A 90 2.81 6.63 -8.30
CA CYS A 90 3.54 5.75 -7.41
C CYS A 90 2.99 4.34 -7.54
N PHE A 91 3.87 3.35 -7.72
CA PHE A 91 3.51 1.95 -7.78
C PHE A 91 4.31 1.16 -6.74
N ALA A 92 3.64 0.25 -6.04
CA ALA A 92 4.26 -0.65 -5.09
C ALA A 92 3.68 -2.05 -5.23
N TYR A 93 4.55 -3.05 -5.31
CA TYR A 93 4.17 -4.46 -5.24
C TYR A 93 4.58 -5.03 -3.88
N ILE A 94 3.62 -5.64 -3.18
CA ILE A 94 3.80 -6.18 -1.84
C ILE A 94 3.61 -7.70 -1.88
N PRO A 95 4.70 -8.48 -1.87
CA PRO A 95 4.62 -9.92 -1.75
C PRO A 95 4.17 -10.30 -0.33
N LEU A 96 3.17 -11.19 -0.24
CA LEU A 96 2.59 -11.55 1.06
C LEU A 96 3.45 -12.56 1.82
N TYR A 97 4.05 -13.53 1.14
CA TYR A 97 4.90 -14.54 1.77
C TYR A 97 6.09 -13.94 2.53
N SER A 98 6.78 -12.96 1.95
CA SER A 98 7.87 -12.24 2.65
C SER A 98 7.37 -11.41 3.84
N SER A 99 6.11 -10.98 3.81
CA SER A 99 5.52 -10.14 4.86
C SER A 99 5.00 -10.98 6.04
N LEU A 100 4.48 -12.18 5.75
CA LEU A 100 4.01 -13.16 6.74
C LEU A 100 5.13 -13.84 7.54
N GLN A 101 6.33 -14.00 6.95
CA GLN A 101 7.49 -14.57 7.65
C GLN A 101 7.94 -13.67 8.81
N VAL A 102 7.90 -12.36 8.58
CA VAL A 102 8.33 -11.35 9.55
C VAL A 102 7.33 -11.21 10.69
N SER A 103 6.03 -11.39 10.42
CA SER A 103 4.97 -11.22 11.42
C SER A 103 4.69 -12.47 12.28
N GLY A 104 5.46 -13.56 12.11
CA GLY A 104 5.27 -14.81 12.87
C GLY A 104 3.90 -15.46 12.68
N THR A 105 3.15 -15.06 11.65
CA THR A 105 1.74 -15.43 11.42
C THR A 105 1.62 -16.72 10.60
N TYR A 106 2.61 -17.60 10.66
CA TYR A 106 2.76 -18.79 9.81
C TYR A 106 1.77 -19.93 10.10
N GLY A 107 0.75 -19.71 10.94
CA GLY A 107 -0.23 -20.74 11.32
C GLY A 107 -1.66 -20.23 11.52
N GLY A 108 -1.97 -18.99 11.15
CA GLY A 108 -3.33 -18.45 11.20
C GLY A 108 -4.03 -18.53 9.84
N ASP A 109 -5.35 -18.68 9.83
CA ASP A 109 -6.15 -18.63 8.61
C ASP A 109 -6.14 -17.21 8.01
N ILE A 110 -5.34 -17.01 6.94
CA ILE A 110 -5.15 -15.72 6.26
C ILE A 110 -6.47 -15.19 5.68
N ASN A 111 -7.43 -16.07 5.38
CA ASN A 111 -8.74 -15.66 4.89
C ASN A 111 -9.61 -14.97 5.95
N ARG A 112 -9.18 -14.94 7.22
CA ARG A 112 -9.80 -14.11 8.27
C ARG A 112 -9.54 -12.62 8.11
N TYR A 113 -8.52 -12.26 7.34
CA TYR A 113 -8.27 -10.88 6.98
C TYR A 113 -9.20 -10.49 5.83
N SER A 114 -10.08 -9.52 6.09
CA SER A 114 -11.15 -9.15 5.16
C SER A 114 -11.06 -7.71 4.65
N LEU A 115 -10.15 -6.92 5.22
CA LEU A 115 -9.94 -5.52 4.84
C LEU A 115 -8.47 -5.26 4.53
N PHE A 116 -8.23 -4.60 3.40
CA PHE A 116 -6.93 -4.10 3.00
C PHE A 116 -6.95 -2.57 3.00
N GLU A 117 -6.03 -1.95 3.72
CA GLU A 117 -5.80 -0.51 3.74
C GLU A 117 -4.50 -0.21 2.99
N ALA A 118 -4.53 0.74 2.06
CA ALA A 118 -3.32 1.37 1.55
C ALA A 118 -3.39 2.88 1.84
N SER A 119 -2.29 3.46 2.32
CA SER A 119 -2.19 4.89 2.59
C SER A 119 -0.87 5.46 2.10
N ILE A 120 -0.83 6.78 1.89
CA ILE A 120 0.37 7.51 1.52
C ILE A 120 0.67 8.57 2.59
N HIS A 121 1.91 8.60 3.08
CA HIS A 121 2.25 9.45 4.22
C HIS A 121 2.47 10.91 3.81
N GLY A 122 1.77 11.86 4.44
CA GLY A 122 1.98 13.30 4.26
C GLY A 122 1.68 13.82 2.85
N CYS A 123 0.86 13.09 2.09
CA CYS A 123 0.43 13.43 0.74
C CYS A 123 -1.04 13.04 0.59
N ILE A 124 -1.78 13.76 -0.26
CA ILE A 124 -3.10 13.31 -0.72
C ILE A 124 -2.91 12.62 -2.06
N ALA A 125 -3.50 11.45 -2.21
CA ALA A 125 -3.58 10.77 -3.50
C ALA A 125 -4.90 11.13 -4.17
N ARG A 126 -4.83 11.54 -5.44
CA ARG A 126 -5.99 11.88 -6.26
C ARG A 126 -6.72 10.64 -6.77
N GLN A 127 -5.97 9.56 -6.94
CA GLN A 127 -6.47 8.27 -7.42
C GLN A 127 -5.71 7.16 -6.73
N TRP A 128 -6.44 6.06 -6.49
CA TRP A 128 -5.91 4.84 -5.92
C TRP A 128 -6.22 3.65 -6.82
N GLY A 129 -5.43 2.62 -6.66
CA GLY A 129 -5.56 1.35 -7.35
C GLY A 129 -5.02 0.26 -6.46
N VAL A 130 -5.82 -0.78 -6.24
CA VAL A 130 -5.38 -1.98 -5.54
C VAL A 130 -5.85 -3.17 -6.37
N HIS A 131 -4.93 -4.10 -6.62
CA HIS A 131 -5.21 -5.34 -7.34
C HIS A 131 -4.54 -6.52 -6.63
N LEU A 132 -5.23 -7.66 -6.62
CA LEU A 132 -4.73 -8.91 -6.06
C LEU A 132 -4.08 -9.69 -7.19
N ILE A 133 -2.81 -10.06 -7.04
CA ILE A 133 -2.04 -10.77 -8.07
C ILE A 133 -2.05 -12.26 -7.75
N TYR A 134 -2.44 -13.05 -8.74
CA TYR A 134 -2.39 -14.52 -8.70
C TYR A 134 -1.46 -15.04 -9.81
N GLU A 135 -0.98 -16.27 -9.67
CA GLU A 135 -0.06 -16.92 -10.62
C GLU A 135 -0.64 -17.09 -12.02
N ASP A 136 -1.95 -17.29 -12.12
CA ASP A 136 -2.66 -17.64 -13.35
C ASP A 136 -3.24 -16.42 -14.09
N GLU A 137 -2.91 -15.19 -13.66
CA GLU A 137 -3.33 -13.94 -14.32
C GLU A 137 -2.33 -13.45 -15.37
#